data_AF-A0A2G9P2V8-F1
#
_entry.id   AF-A0A2G9P2V8-F1
#
_cell.length_a   1.000
_cell.length_b   1.000
_cell.length_c   1.000
_cell.angle_alpha   90.00
_cell.angle_beta   90.00
_cell.angle_gamma   90.00
#
_symmetry.space_group_name_H-M   'P 1'
#
loop_
_entity.id
_entity.type
_entity.pdbx_description
1 polymer ?
#
loop_
_entity_poly.entity_id
_entity_poly.type
_entity_poly.pdbx_seq_one_letter_code
_entity_poly.pdbx_strand_id
1 'polypeptide(L)'
;MLVNGDHVGHKMEKHALMEQVAHQTIVMQFILELAKSLKVDPRACFRQFFTKIKTADQQYMDAFNDELESFKGRVRERAKVRIEKALKEYEEEERKKRLGPGGLDPVEVYETLPPELQKCFDSKDIEMLKETISKMDPKHTDERIFQSDLSPLERFEICSVSKVQQKRSDEAHARSNCPTDSFRRTSSVEKSGHVYTA
;
A
#
# COMPACT_ATOMS: atom_id res chain seq x y z
N MET A 1 0.30 18.58 -24.65
CA MET A 1 -1.06 18.19 -24.21
C MET A 1 -1.25 16.73 -24.58
N LEU A 2 -2.10 15.98 -23.86
CA LEU A 2 -2.23 14.49 -23.85
C LEU A 2 -1.18 13.86 -22.91
N VAL A 3 -1.49 13.14 -21.82
CA VAL A 3 -2.68 12.36 -21.45
C VAL A 3 -2.80 12.40 -19.91
N ASN A 4 -3.89 12.92 -19.36
CA ASN A 4 -4.24 12.81 -17.95
C ASN A 4 -5.75 12.52 -17.91
N GLY A 5 -6.14 11.24 -18.01
CA GLY A 5 -7.56 10.86 -18.09
C GLY A 5 -7.87 9.43 -17.64
N ASP A 6 -6.98 8.46 -17.89
CA ASP A 6 -7.41 7.04 -17.83
C ASP A 6 -7.26 6.37 -16.45
N HIS A 7 -6.46 6.93 -15.55
CA HIS A 7 -6.31 6.37 -14.19
C HIS A 7 -7.57 6.54 -13.32
N VAL A 8 -8.40 7.54 -13.61
CA VAL A 8 -9.63 7.80 -12.85
C VAL A 8 -10.76 6.84 -13.26
N GLY A 9 -10.82 6.47 -14.54
CA GLY A 9 -11.84 5.57 -15.09
C GLY A 9 -11.79 4.16 -14.50
N HIS A 10 -10.59 3.56 -14.39
CA HIS A 10 -10.44 2.18 -13.91
C HIS A 10 -10.69 2.02 -12.40
N LYS A 11 -10.46 3.09 -11.61
CA LYS A 11 -10.75 3.09 -10.17
C LYS A 11 -12.26 3.19 -9.94
N MET A 12 -12.97 4.06 -10.67
CA MET A 12 -14.43 4.20 -10.57
C MET A 12 -15.20 2.94 -11.00
N GLU A 13 -14.75 2.26 -12.05
CA GLU A 13 -15.41 1.05 -12.56
C GLU A 13 -15.44 -0.10 -11.52
N LYS A 14 -14.35 -0.29 -10.77
CA LYS A 14 -14.29 -1.29 -9.69
C LYS A 14 -15.14 -0.91 -8.47
N HIS A 15 -15.30 0.38 -8.18
CA HIS A 15 -16.19 0.84 -7.11
C HIS A 15 -17.67 0.60 -7.46
N ALA A 16 -18.08 0.90 -8.69
CA ALA A 16 -19.44 0.63 -9.16
C ALA A 16 -19.78 -0.87 -9.13
N LEU A 17 -18.85 -1.71 -9.59
CA LEU A 17 -19.02 -3.16 -9.53
C LEU A 17 -19.10 -3.68 -8.08
N MET A 18 -18.29 -3.13 -7.17
CA MET A 18 -18.34 -3.47 -5.75
C MET A 18 -19.71 -3.17 -5.14
N GLU A 19 -20.33 -2.05 -5.51
CA GLU A 19 -21.67 -1.70 -5.02
C GLU A 19 -22.75 -2.65 -5.54
N GLN A 20 -22.67 -3.07 -6.81
CA GLN A 20 -23.59 -4.07 -7.35
C GLN A 20 -23.45 -5.42 -6.64
N VAL A 21 -22.22 -5.88 -6.45
CA VAL A 21 -21.95 -7.15 -5.75
C VAL A 21 -22.36 -7.06 -4.28
N ALA A 22 -22.14 -5.92 -3.62
CA ALA A 22 -22.58 -5.67 -2.26
C ALA A 22 -24.11 -5.77 -2.13
N HIS A 23 -24.85 -5.15 -3.05
CA HIS A 23 -26.30 -5.26 -3.08
C HIS A 23 -26.76 -6.72 -3.18
N GLN A 24 -26.20 -7.50 -4.10
CA GLN A 24 -26.56 -8.93 -4.24
C GLN A 24 -26.14 -9.76 -3.02
N THR A 25 -25.05 -9.41 -2.36
CA THR A 25 -24.60 -10.06 -1.13
C THR A 25 -25.61 -9.87 0.00
N ILE A 26 -26.16 -8.66 0.14
CA ILE A 26 -27.17 -8.34 1.16
C ILE A 26 -28.52 -8.98 0.83
N VAL A 27 -28.91 -8.99 -0.46
CA VAL A 27 -30.07 -9.77 -0.93
C VAL A 27 -29.97 -11.23 -0.48
N MET A 28 -28.81 -11.87 -0.67
CA MET A 28 -28.61 -13.26 -0.25
C MET A 28 -28.72 -13.42 1.27
N GLN A 29 -28.16 -12.49 2.06
CA GLN A 29 -28.24 -12.54 3.52
C GLN A 29 -29.70 -12.45 4.01
N PHE A 30 -30.49 -11.54 3.44
CA PHE A 30 -31.90 -11.39 3.82
C PHE A 30 -32.76 -12.59 3.38
N ILE A 31 -32.44 -13.24 2.25
CA ILE A 31 -33.09 -14.51 1.87
C ILE A 31 -32.82 -15.58 2.93
N LEU A 32 -31.57 -15.71 3.39
CA LEU A 32 -31.21 -16.67 4.43
C LEU A 32 -31.87 -16.34 5.77
N GLU A 33 -32.02 -15.06 6.11
CA GLU A 33 -32.70 -14.60 7.33
C GLU A 33 -34.21 -14.88 7.29
N LEU A 34 -34.85 -14.64 6.14
CA LEU A 34 -36.24 -15.01 5.93
C LEU A 34 -36.45 -16.53 6.07
N ALA A 35 -35.55 -17.32 5.48
CA ALA A 35 -35.59 -18.78 5.58
C ALA A 35 -35.49 -19.26 7.02
N LYS A 36 -34.58 -18.68 7.81
CA LYS A 36 -34.43 -18.95 9.26
C LYS A 36 -35.70 -18.60 10.02
N SER A 37 -36.29 -17.45 9.74
CA SER A 37 -37.53 -16.98 10.40
C SER A 37 -38.72 -17.89 10.12
N LEU A 38 -38.83 -18.39 8.88
CA LEU A 38 -39.90 -19.29 8.44
C LEU A 38 -39.60 -20.78 8.73
N LYS A 39 -38.39 -21.12 9.16
CA LYS A 39 -37.90 -22.50 9.35
C LYS A 39 -38.06 -23.38 8.11
N VAL A 40 -37.81 -22.81 6.93
CA VAL A 40 -37.86 -23.51 5.64
C VAL A 40 -36.50 -23.42 4.94
N ASP A 41 -36.26 -24.31 3.98
CA ASP A 41 -35.05 -24.23 3.16
C ASP A 41 -35.04 -22.92 2.35
N PRO A 42 -33.94 -22.15 2.32
CA PRO A 42 -33.85 -20.90 1.56
C PRO A 42 -34.14 -21.06 0.07
N ARG A 43 -33.83 -22.23 -0.51
CA ARG A 43 -34.15 -22.57 -1.91
C ARG A 43 -35.66 -22.69 -2.15
N ALA A 44 -36.44 -22.95 -1.11
CA ALA A 44 -37.90 -23.01 -1.18
C ALA A 44 -38.57 -21.64 -0.99
N CYS A 45 -37.92 -20.68 -0.31
CA CYS A 45 -38.54 -19.39 0.04
C CYS A 45 -37.93 -18.15 -0.62
N PHE A 46 -36.84 -18.25 -1.39
CA PHE A 46 -36.22 -17.07 -2.01
C PHE A 46 -37.16 -16.27 -2.93
N ARG A 47 -38.11 -16.94 -3.61
CA ARG A 47 -39.11 -16.22 -4.43
C ARG A 47 -40.02 -15.34 -3.58
N GLN A 48 -40.39 -15.82 -2.39
CA GLN A 48 -41.22 -15.07 -1.45
C GLN A 48 -40.51 -13.80 -0.95
N PHE A 49 -39.18 -13.85 -0.78
CA PHE A 49 -38.39 -12.66 -0.48
C PHE A 49 -38.56 -11.58 -1.56
N PHE A 50 -38.44 -11.93 -2.84
CA PHE A 50 -38.60 -10.96 -3.94
C PHE A 50 -40.03 -10.43 -4.08
N THR A 51 -41.03 -11.21 -3.67
CA THR A 51 -42.41 -10.70 -3.57
C THR A 51 -42.52 -9.68 -2.43
N LYS A 52 -41.98 -10.01 -1.25
CA LYS A 52 -42.03 -9.13 -0.07
C LYS A 52 -41.27 -7.83 -0.26
N ILE A 53 -40.07 -7.86 -0.84
CA ILE A 53 -39.24 -6.65 -1.02
C ILE A 53 -39.86 -5.64 -1.99
N LYS A 54 -40.65 -6.10 -2.97
CA LYS A 54 -41.34 -5.23 -3.93
C LYS A 54 -42.52 -4.47 -3.32
N THR A 55 -43.11 -5.02 -2.27
CA THR A 55 -44.27 -4.44 -1.57
C THR A 55 -43.92 -4.10 -0.12
N ALA A 56 -42.63 -4.01 0.18
CA ALA A 56 -42.15 -3.75 1.52
C ALA A 56 -42.50 -2.32 1.93
N ASP A 57 -42.76 -2.15 3.22
CA ASP A 57 -42.93 -0.84 3.82
C ASP A 57 -41.59 -0.11 3.92
N GLN A 58 -41.66 1.21 4.11
CA GLN A 58 -40.48 2.07 4.16
C GLN A 58 -39.50 1.62 5.25
N GLN A 59 -40.00 1.16 6.41
CA GLN A 59 -39.16 0.70 7.52
C GLN A 59 -38.29 -0.49 7.11
N TYR A 60 -38.83 -1.45 6.36
CA TYR A 60 -38.07 -2.59 5.87
C TYR A 60 -37.06 -2.18 4.79
N MET A 61 -37.43 -1.24 3.90
CA MET A 61 -36.49 -0.67 2.92
C MET A 61 -35.33 0.08 3.59
N ASP A 62 -35.61 0.86 4.62
CA ASP A 62 -34.62 1.62 5.38
C ASP A 62 -33.64 0.67 6.06
N ALA A 63 -34.15 -0.36 6.76
CA ALA A 63 -33.30 -1.37 7.38
C ALA A 63 -32.42 -2.12 6.36
N PHE A 64 -32.97 -2.44 5.17
CA PHE A 64 -32.20 -3.05 4.08
C PHE A 64 -31.08 -2.12 3.57
N ASN A 65 -31.39 -0.84 3.37
CA ASN A 65 -30.42 0.15 2.89
C ASN A 65 -29.34 0.44 3.93
N ASP A 66 -29.69 0.53 5.21
CA ASP A 66 -28.75 0.73 6.32
C ASP A 66 -27.76 -0.44 6.42
N GLU A 67 -28.24 -1.68 6.32
CA GLU A 67 -27.37 -2.85 6.28
C GLU A 67 -26.47 -2.88 5.04
N LEU A 68 -27.00 -2.45 3.89
CA LEU A 68 -26.23 -2.33 2.66
C LEU A 68 -25.13 -1.27 2.76
N GLU A 69 -25.40 -0.10 3.30
CA GLU A 69 -24.39 0.93 3.54
C GLU A 69 -23.36 0.48 4.59
N SER A 70 -23.81 -0.15 5.67
CA SER A 70 -22.94 -0.72 6.69
C SER A 70 -21.99 -1.77 6.10
N PHE A 71 -22.50 -2.65 5.24
CA PHE A 71 -21.67 -3.63 4.53
C PHE A 71 -20.68 -2.98 3.58
N LYS A 72 -21.11 -2.00 2.76
CA LYS A 72 -20.20 -1.23 1.88
C LYS A 72 -19.11 -0.53 2.69
N GLY A 73 -19.46 0.04 3.84
CA GLY A 73 -18.50 0.63 4.79
C GLY A 73 -17.44 -0.38 5.23
N ARG A 74 -17.85 -1.57 5.69
CA ARG A 74 -16.92 -2.65 6.08
C ARG A 74 -16.03 -3.12 4.93
N VAL A 75 -16.55 -3.21 3.71
CA VAL A 75 -15.77 -3.60 2.52
C VAL A 75 -14.70 -2.55 2.21
N ARG A 76 -15.08 -1.26 2.20
CA ARG A 76 -14.15 -0.15 1.98
C ARG A 76 -13.07 -0.12 3.05
N GLU A 77 -13.43 -0.34 4.31
CA GLU A 77 -12.47 -0.33 5.43
C GLU A 77 -11.45 -1.46 5.33
N ARG A 78 -11.91 -2.69 5.04
CA ARG A 78 -11.00 -3.83 4.81
C ARG A 78 -10.08 -3.59 3.61
N ALA A 79 -10.55 -2.91 2.58
CA ALA A 79 -9.72 -2.55 1.44
C ALA A 79 -8.63 -1.54 1.84
N LYS A 80 -8.97 -0.51 2.61
CA LYS A 80 -7.98 0.46 3.14
C LYS A 80 -6.91 -0.21 3.97
N VAL A 81 -7.30 -1.04 4.93
CA VAL A 81 -6.35 -1.77 5.81
C VAL A 81 -5.39 -2.63 5.00
N ARG A 82 -5.86 -3.29 3.93
CA ARG A 82 -5.01 -4.09 3.03
C ARG A 82 -4.02 -3.23 2.25
N ILE A 83 -4.46 -2.07 1.76
CA ILE A 83 -3.61 -1.13 1.03
C ILE A 83 -2.56 -0.53 1.96
N GLU A 84 -2.95 -0.07 3.15
CA GLU A 84 -2.04 0.51 4.14
C GLU A 84 -0.99 -0.49 4.60
N LYS A 85 -1.38 -1.74 4.85
CA LYS A 85 -0.44 -2.81 5.17
C LYS A 85 0.58 -3.02 4.05
N ALA A 86 0.13 -3.11 2.80
CA ALA A 86 1.02 -3.29 1.66
C ALA A 86 1.96 -2.08 1.45
N LEU A 87 1.46 -0.86 1.68
CA LEU A 87 2.25 0.37 1.61
C LEU A 87 3.35 0.38 2.68
N LYS A 88 3.00 0.04 3.93
CA LYS A 88 3.94 -0.03 5.04
C LYS A 88 5.03 -1.08 4.81
N GLU A 89 4.66 -2.27 4.33
CA GLU A 89 5.62 -3.31 3.98
C GLU A 89 6.59 -2.84 2.89
N TYR A 90 6.07 -2.14 1.87
CA TYR A 90 6.90 -1.54 0.82
C TYR A 90 7.86 -0.46 1.36
N GLU A 91 7.38 0.43 2.22
CA GLU A 91 8.22 1.46 2.86
C GLU A 91 9.31 0.85 3.76
N GLU A 92 9.00 -0.22 4.48
CA GLU A 92 9.98 -0.94 5.29
C GLU A 92 11.05 -1.66 4.44
N GLU A 93 10.67 -2.20 3.28
CA GLU A 93 11.63 -2.77 2.32
C GLU A 93 12.55 -1.70 1.75
N GLU A 94 12.01 -0.54 1.34
CA GLU A 94 12.81 0.59 0.88
C GLU A 94 13.71 1.14 2.01
N ARG A 95 13.19 1.20 3.25
CA ARG A 95 13.99 1.54 4.43
C ARG A 95 15.14 0.57 4.63
N LYS A 96 14.92 -0.73 4.47
CA LYS A 96 16.00 -1.74 4.57
C LYS A 96 17.07 -1.56 3.50
N LYS A 97 16.69 -1.21 2.27
CA LYS A 97 17.65 -0.97 1.17
C LYS A 97 18.55 0.24 1.40
N ARG A 98 18.09 1.26 2.14
CA ARG A 98 18.87 2.46 2.49
C ARG A 98 19.70 2.34 3.78
N LEU A 99 19.57 1.25 4.54
CA LEU A 99 20.36 1.06 5.75
C LEU A 99 21.85 0.96 5.40
N GLY A 100 22.67 1.71 6.13
CA GLY A 100 24.12 1.62 6.02
C GLY A 100 24.69 0.36 6.71
N PRO A 101 25.99 0.09 6.54
CA PRO A 101 26.67 -0.95 7.34
C PRO A 101 26.48 -0.63 8.83
N GLY A 102 25.84 -1.53 9.57
CA GLY A 102 25.40 -1.30 10.95
C GLY A 102 23.87 -1.23 11.13
N GLY A 103 23.09 -1.29 10.05
CA GLY A 103 21.63 -1.34 10.12
C GLY A 103 20.97 -0.02 10.54
N LEU A 104 21.73 1.09 10.50
CA LEU A 104 21.24 2.43 10.81
C LEU A 104 20.81 3.15 9.54
N ASP A 105 19.70 3.88 9.64
CA ASP A 105 19.19 4.76 8.59
C ASP A 105 19.93 6.10 8.65
N PRO A 106 20.65 6.52 7.59
CA PRO A 106 21.37 7.79 7.58
C PRO A 106 20.49 9.01 7.89
N VAL A 107 19.20 8.99 7.53
CA VAL A 107 18.27 10.09 7.79
C VAL A 107 17.88 10.12 9.27
N GLU A 108 17.53 8.97 9.85
CA GLU A 108 17.18 8.90 11.28
C GLU A 108 18.38 9.26 12.18
N VAL A 109 19.59 8.85 11.80
CA VAL A 109 20.82 9.26 12.49
C VAL A 109 20.98 10.77 12.39
N TYR A 110 20.79 11.36 11.21
CA TYR A 110 20.90 12.81 11.03
C TYR A 110 19.90 13.61 11.89
N GLU A 111 18.63 13.20 11.92
CA GLU A 111 17.59 13.90 12.68
C GLU A 111 17.75 13.76 14.21
N THR A 112 18.33 12.65 14.67
CA THR A 112 18.58 12.41 16.11
C THR A 112 19.86 13.05 16.62
N LEU A 113 20.76 13.48 15.72
CA LEU A 113 22.02 14.12 16.10
C LEU A 113 21.78 15.52 16.73
N PRO A 114 22.62 15.93 17.70
CA PRO A 114 22.67 17.30 18.18
C PRO A 114 22.85 18.32 17.05
N PRO A 115 22.24 19.52 17.14
CA PRO A 115 22.30 20.53 16.09
C PRO A 115 23.73 21.00 15.77
N GLU A 116 24.65 20.90 16.72
CA GLU A 116 26.08 21.18 16.52
C GLU A 116 26.73 20.16 15.57
N LEU A 117 26.40 18.88 15.72
CA LEU A 117 26.87 17.82 14.83
C LEU A 117 26.16 17.86 13.47
N GLN A 118 24.86 18.16 13.42
CA GLN A 118 24.13 18.37 12.16
C GLN A 118 24.82 19.44 11.30
N LYS A 119 25.16 20.59 11.90
CA LYS A 119 25.92 21.66 11.23
C LYS A 119 27.29 21.21 10.72
N CYS A 120 27.99 20.32 11.44
CA CYS A 120 29.25 19.73 10.97
C CYS A 120 29.06 18.88 9.71
N PHE A 121 27.98 18.10 9.64
CA PHE A 121 27.64 17.30 8.46
C PHE A 121 27.15 18.15 7.28
N ASP A 122 26.38 19.22 7.53
CA ASP A 122 25.92 20.16 6.50
C ASP A 122 27.07 20.92 5.86
N SER A 123 28.01 21.41 6.69
CA SER A 123 29.21 22.13 6.25
C SER A 123 30.29 21.23 5.68
N LYS A 124 30.18 19.90 5.89
CA LYS A 124 31.20 18.90 5.51
C LYS A 124 32.58 19.17 6.11
N ASP A 125 32.62 19.84 7.27
CA ASP A 125 33.85 20.23 7.93
C ASP A 125 34.31 19.14 8.92
N ILE A 126 35.37 18.42 8.53
CA ILE A 126 35.93 17.31 9.29
C ILE A 126 36.69 17.81 10.53
N GLU A 127 37.27 19.00 10.48
CA GLU A 127 38.03 19.55 11.61
C GLU A 127 37.07 20.03 12.70
N MET A 128 36.02 20.75 12.30
CA MET A 128 34.95 21.17 13.20
C MET A 128 34.23 19.98 13.86
N LEU A 129 34.06 18.88 13.12
CA LEU A 129 33.48 17.64 13.67
C LEU A 129 34.36 17.04 14.77
N LYS A 130 35.69 16.93 14.54
CA LYS A 130 36.64 16.39 15.52
C LYS A 130 36.71 17.24 16.78
N GLU A 131 36.69 18.57 16.63
CA GLU A 131 36.66 19.49 17.77
C GLU A 131 35.38 19.36 18.59
N THR A 132 34.23 19.31 17.92
CA THR A 132 32.92 19.18 18.59
C THR A 132 32.84 17.87 19.36
N ILE A 133 33.32 16.76 18.79
CA ILE A 133 33.38 15.46 19.47
C ILE A 133 34.32 15.51 20.68
N SER A 134 35.46 16.18 20.57
CA SER A 134 36.45 16.28 21.65
C SER A 134 35.97 17.13 22.83
N LYS A 135 35.01 18.04 22.61
CA LYS A 135 34.39 18.91 23.63
C LYS A 135 33.21 18.24 24.35
N MET A 136 32.66 17.14 23.81
CA MET A 136 31.53 16.43 24.40
C MET A 136 31.97 15.36 25.41
N ASP A 137 31.17 15.15 26.46
CA ASP A 137 31.45 14.19 27.53
C ASP A 137 31.36 12.73 26.99
N PRO A 138 32.37 11.87 27.25
CA PRO A 138 32.42 10.49 26.73
C PRO A 138 31.21 9.62 27.06
N LYS A 139 30.41 9.98 28.07
CA LYS A 139 29.22 9.22 28.49
C LYS A 139 27.96 9.55 27.68
N HIS A 140 27.96 10.64 26.92
CA HIS A 140 26.78 11.14 26.18
C HIS A 140 26.94 11.04 24.66
N THR A 141 28.11 10.62 24.20
CA THR A 141 28.33 10.22 22.80
C THR A 141 27.71 8.84 22.63
N ASP A 142 26.41 8.82 22.34
CA ASP A 142 25.61 7.62 22.14
C ASP A 142 26.39 6.56 21.35
N GLU A 143 26.47 5.36 21.92
CA GLU A 143 27.13 4.15 21.38
C GLU A 143 26.71 3.81 19.93
N ARG A 144 25.65 4.45 19.43
CA ARG A 144 25.15 4.40 18.04
C ARG A 144 26.11 5.02 17.02
N ILE A 145 26.96 5.97 17.41
CA ILE A 145 27.91 6.61 16.49
C ILE A 145 29.15 5.71 16.26
N PHE A 146 29.48 4.81 17.19
CA PHE A 146 30.76 4.10 17.21
C PHE A 146 30.72 2.58 16.95
N GLN A 147 29.55 1.98 16.64
CA GLN A 147 29.43 0.51 16.54
C GLN A 147 29.97 -0.16 15.25
N SER A 148 30.87 0.45 14.49
CA SER A 148 31.53 -0.29 13.40
C SER A 148 32.91 0.27 13.11
N ASP A 149 33.88 -0.64 13.00
CA ASP A 149 35.31 -0.49 12.70
C ASP A 149 35.62 0.13 11.32
N LEU A 150 34.85 1.13 10.88
CA LEU A 150 35.00 1.82 9.59
C LEU A 150 35.53 3.23 9.83
N SER A 151 36.60 3.55 9.11
CA SER A 151 37.34 4.80 9.22
C SER A 151 36.47 6.03 8.87
N PRO A 152 36.77 7.22 9.42
CA PRO A 152 36.02 8.45 9.11
C PRO A 152 35.93 8.78 7.61
N LEU A 153 36.89 8.32 6.81
CA LEU A 153 36.92 8.52 5.36
C LEU A 153 35.93 7.58 4.64
N GLU A 154 35.84 6.31 5.04
CA GLU A 154 34.86 5.35 4.50
C GLU A 154 33.42 5.77 4.82
N ARG A 155 33.21 6.42 5.98
CA ARG A 155 31.89 6.93 6.40
C ARG A 155 31.41 8.11 5.53
N PHE A 156 32.34 8.94 5.08
CA PHE A 156 32.05 10.05 4.15
C PHE A 156 31.75 9.52 2.74
N GLU A 157 32.45 8.46 2.33
CA GLU A 157 32.24 7.77 1.06
C GLU A 157 30.88 7.04 1.03
N ILE A 158 30.46 6.36 2.09
CA ILE A 158 29.14 5.72 2.17
C ILE A 158 28.00 6.75 2.08
N CYS A 159 28.08 7.87 2.79
CA CYS A 159 27.04 8.93 2.72
C CYS A 159 26.94 9.55 1.32
N SER A 160 28.08 9.73 0.64
CA SER A 160 28.12 10.27 -0.72
C SER A 160 27.71 9.25 -1.78
N VAL A 161 28.07 7.98 -1.63
CA VAL A 161 27.64 6.85 -2.48
C VAL A 161 26.14 6.61 -2.34
N SER A 162 25.56 6.68 -1.13
CA SER A 162 24.11 6.56 -0.91
C SER A 162 23.32 7.68 -1.61
N LYS A 163 23.79 8.93 -1.58
CA LYS A 163 23.16 10.03 -2.35
C LYS A 163 23.27 9.84 -3.87
N VAL A 164 24.33 9.20 -4.37
CA VAL A 164 24.50 8.91 -5.82
C VAL A 164 23.65 7.73 -6.27
N GLN A 165 23.52 6.68 -5.45
CA GLN A 165 22.70 5.52 -5.76
C GLN A 165 21.20 5.81 -5.64
N GLN A 166 20.79 6.63 -4.67
CA GLN A 166 19.41 7.10 -4.56
C GLN A 166 19.00 7.92 -5.79
N LYS A 167 19.90 8.80 -6.27
CA LYS A 167 19.67 9.57 -7.50
C LYS A 167 19.56 8.67 -8.75
N ARG A 168 20.30 7.56 -8.81
CA ARG A 168 20.22 6.57 -9.91
C ARG A 168 18.99 5.66 -9.80
N SER A 169 18.54 5.29 -8.61
CA SER A 169 17.31 4.52 -8.40
C SER A 169 16.07 5.36 -8.66
N ASP A 170 16.07 6.64 -8.28
CA ASP A 170 14.98 7.58 -8.56
C ASP A 170 14.86 7.85 -10.07
N GLU A 171 15.98 7.96 -10.80
CA GLU A 171 16.00 8.03 -12.27
C GLU A 171 15.59 6.70 -12.94
N ALA A 172 15.92 5.56 -12.36
CA ALA A 172 15.53 4.24 -12.89
C ALA A 172 14.05 3.93 -12.64
N HIS A 173 13.50 4.31 -11.48
CA HIS A 173 12.08 4.16 -11.14
C HIS A 173 11.21 5.15 -11.95
N ALA A 174 11.73 6.36 -12.22
CA ALA A 174 11.11 7.30 -13.16
C ALA A 174 11.11 6.77 -14.62
N ARG A 175 12.06 5.90 -14.99
CA ARG A 175 12.13 5.26 -16.32
C ARG A 175 11.34 3.95 -16.41
N SER A 176 11.21 3.18 -15.33
CA SER A 176 10.42 1.92 -15.33
C SER A 176 8.92 2.14 -15.16
N ASN A 177 8.51 3.33 -14.69
CA ASN A 177 7.10 3.72 -14.61
C ASN A 177 6.56 4.39 -15.88
N CYS A 178 7.22 4.24 -17.03
CA CYS A 178 6.58 4.44 -18.34
C CYS A 178 5.64 3.23 -18.61
N PRO A 179 4.31 3.41 -18.60
CA PRO A 179 3.37 2.30 -18.64
C PRO A 179 3.07 1.90 -20.09
N THR A 180 4.02 1.29 -20.79
CA THR A 180 3.75 0.65 -22.09
C THR A 180 4.66 -0.54 -22.39
N ASP A 181 4.85 -1.52 -21.49
CA ASP A 181 5.34 -2.85 -21.96
C ASP A 181 5.19 -4.03 -20.97
N SER A 182 3.97 -4.41 -20.59
CA SER A 182 3.78 -5.69 -19.87
C SER A 182 2.50 -6.48 -20.17
N PHE A 183 1.74 -6.10 -21.21
CA PHE A 183 0.61 -6.91 -21.68
C PHE A 183 0.72 -7.27 -23.17
N ARG A 184 1.83 -7.89 -23.56
CA ARG A 184 1.91 -8.64 -24.82
C ARG A 184 2.77 -9.89 -24.67
N ARG A 185 2.33 -10.85 -23.85
CA ARG A 185 2.89 -12.20 -23.88
C ARG A 185 1.99 -13.32 -23.34
N THR A 186 0.73 -13.36 -23.75
CA THR A 186 -0.06 -14.61 -23.80
C THR A 186 -1.06 -14.57 -24.95
N SER A 187 -0.58 -14.42 -26.19
CA SER A 187 -1.39 -14.70 -27.38
C SER A 187 -0.48 -15.08 -28.54
N SER A 188 -0.08 -16.34 -28.59
CA SER A 188 0.13 -17.13 -29.82
C SER A 188 0.84 -18.45 -29.48
N VAL A 189 0.06 -19.50 -29.23
CA VAL A 189 0.36 -20.83 -29.78
C VAL A 189 -0.97 -21.41 -30.29
N GLU A 190 -1.14 -21.19 -31.59
CA GLU A 190 -1.67 -22.10 -32.61
C GLU A 190 -3.10 -22.65 -32.55
N LYS A 191 -3.77 -22.36 -33.67
CA LYS A 191 -5.02 -22.93 -34.16
C LYS A 191 -4.78 -24.39 -34.60
N SER A 192 -5.55 -25.31 -34.06
CA SER A 192 -6.15 -26.45 -34.79
C SER A 192 -7.38 -26.82 -33.95
N GLY A 193 -8.62 -26.64 -34.40
CA GLY A 193 -9.20 -27.25 -35.59
C GLY A 193 -9.65 -28.67 -35.24
N HIS A 194 -10.81 -28.83 -34.59
CA HIS A 194 -11.72 -29.96 -34.80
C HIS A 194 -13.11 -29.68 -34.21
N VAL A 195 -14.05 -29.63 -35.14
CA VAL A 195 -15.50 -29.79 -34.99
C VAL A 195 -15.79 -31.10 -34.23
N TYR A 196 -16.76 -31.15 -33.32
CA TYR A 196 -17.75 -32.24 -33.24
C TYR A 196 -18.97 -31.81 -32.43
N THR A 197 -20.11 -31.91 -33.10
CA THR A 197 -21.47 -31.95 -32.57
C THR A 197 -21.75 -33.28 -31.88
N ALA A 198 -22.51 -33.25 -30.78
CA ALA A 198 -23.56 -34.22 -30.43
C ALA A 198 -24.43 -33.61 -29.34
#